data_AF-E4YTZ9-F1
#
_entry.id   AF-E4YTZ9-F1
#
_cell.length_a   1.000
_cell.length_b   1.000
_cell.length_c   1.000
_cell.angle_alpha   90.00
_cell.angle_beta   90.00
_cell.angle_gamma   90.00
#
_symmetry.space_group_name_H-M   'P 1'
#
loop_
_entity.id
_entity.type
_entity.pdbx_description
1 polymer ?
#
loop_
_entity_poly.entity_id
_entity_poly.type
_entity_poly.pdbx_seq_one_letter_code
_entity_poly.pdbx_strand_id
1 'polypeptide(L)'
;YSITAADFDGNGYSDIIVGSLSENVFLFKSRPIIDVRSTLKPNKKSLKLDENERSVSIDFCFSFNERSNSMKENIMINFNITLDGMRRGRPRVSFVRDEDHTVFSDDISLELSKEECVRDVKFYLRKQGQYDDKLSPIDVRLTWDLSSARSRRAESAGLVPILDSLDGSSQTIQIEVENNCGPDLICKSNLQSSAEFQMGVKDLNGTFEWTSSEKKLNRKQKRSLTTFTLGREELIGFLVTSRNNKDDAHEASFTVRYPKHVLYHGYEKIDEDRTNVKCFKEQSDNAIRNR
;
A
#
# COMPACT_ATOMS: atom_id res chain seq x y z
N TYR A 1 -1.82 -43.90 36.52
CA TYR A 1 -2.41 -42.58 36.26
C TYR A 1 -3.92 -42.75 36.19
N SER A 2 -4.68 -41.77 36.63
CA SER A 2 -6.15 -41.72 36.50
C SER A 2 -6.55 -40.38 35.91
N ILE A 3 -7.64 -40.36 35.15
CA ILE A 3 -8.18 -39.14 34.53
C ILE A 3 -9.69 -39.15 34.76
N THR A 4 -10.25 -38.01 35.15
CA THR A 4 -11.70 -37.78 35.17
C THR A 4 -12.01 -36.40 34.63
N ALA A 5 -13.19 -36.26 34.03
CA ALA A 5 -13.67 -35.01 33.46
C ALA A 5 -15.08 -34.71 33.97
N ALA A 6 -15.29 -33.48 34.43
CA ALA A 6 -16.57 -32.91 34.82
C ALA A 6 -16.42 -31.39 34.92
N ASP A 7 -17.52 -30.65 34.91
CA ASP A 7 -17.50 -29.23 35.28
C ASP A 7 -17.44 -29.12 36.82
N PHE A 8 -16.29 -28.72 37.37
CA PHE A 8 -16.08 -28.64 38.81
C PHE A 8 -16.24 -27.22 39.36
N ASP A 9 -16.30 -26.20 38.50
CA ASP A 9 -16.43 -24.78 38.90
C ASP A 9 -17.75 -24.13 38.45
N GLY A 10 -18.58 -24.86 37.70
CA GLY A 10 -19.90 -24.43 37.25
C GLY A 10 -19.88 -23.45 36.08
N ASN A 11 -18.77 -23.36 35.35
CA ASN A 11 -18.64 -22.44 34.22
C ASN A 11 -19.21 -22.98 32.89
N GLY A 12 -19.74 -24.22 32.90
CA GLY A 12 -20.34 -24.86 31.74
C GLY A 12 -19.34 -25.52 30.78
N TYR A 13 -18.04 -25.52 31.11
CA TYR A 13 -16.99 -26.23 30.38
C TYR A 13 -16.45 -27.38 31.25
N SER A 14 -16.22 -28.55 30.65
CA SER A 14 -15.66 -29.67 31.39
C SER A 14 -14.20 -29.43 31.75
N ASP A 15 -13.85 -29.55 33.02
CA ASP A 15 -12.50 -29.54 33.54
C ASP A 15 -11.90 -30.96 33.52
N ILE A 16 -10.59 -31.06 33.69
CA ILE A 16 -9.87 -32.34 33.69
C ILE A 16 -9.05 -32.48 34.99
N ILE A 17 -9.25 -33.58 35.71
CA ILE A 17 -8.39 -33.97 36.84
C ILE A 17 -7.47 -35.10 36.40
N VAL A 18 -6.17 -34.98 36.69
CA VAL A 18 -5.14 -35.97 36.36
C VAL A 18 -4.41 -36.40 37.63
N GLY A 19 -4.48 -37.70 37.94
CA GLY A 19 -3.72 -38.33 39.02
C GLY A 19 -2.39 -38.92 38.52
N SER A 20 -1.30 -38.52 39.16
CA SER A 20 0.05 -39.04 38.92
C SER A 20 0.38 -40.22 39.85
N LEU A 21 1.36 -41.04 39.47
CA LEU A 21 1.94 -42.07 40.33
C LEU A 21 2.81 -41.49 41.46
N SER A 22 3.14 -40.20 41.38
CA SER A 22 3.93 -39.46 42.37
C SER A 22 3.09 -38.82 43.48
N GLU A 23 1.91 -39.39 43.80
CA GLU A 23 0.97 -38.87 44.82
C GLU A 23 0.45 -37.44 44.57
N ASN A 24 0.60 -36.93 43.34
CA ASN A 24 0.12 -35.62 42.94
C ASN A 24 -1.18 -35.72 42.14
N VAL A 25 -2.10 -34.78 42.39
CA VAL A 25 -3.35 -34.60 41.64
C VAL A 25 -3.38 -33.19 41.07
N PHE A 26 -3.59 -33.07 39.77
CA PHE A 26 -3.66 -31.79 39.05
C PHE A 26 -5.09 -31.56 38.56
N LEU A 27 -5.61 -30.35 38.78
CA LEU A 27 -6.88 -29.88 38.21
C LEU A 27 -6.57 -28.86 37.10
N PHE A 28 -6.95 -29.20 35.88
CA PHE A 28 -6.90 -28.32 34.72
C PHE A 28 -8.30 -27.77 34.48
N LYS A 29 -8.47 -26.47 34.75
CA LYS A 29 -9.74 -25.79 34.55
C LYS A 29 -9.88 -25.26 33.13
N SER A 30 -11.05 -25.48 32.53
CA SER A 30 -11.37 -25.03 31.18
C SER A 30 -11.75 -23.56 31.17
N ARG A 31 -11.18 -22.79 30.23
CA ARG A 31 -11.43 -21.35 30.09
C ARG A 31 -12.68 -21.10 29.23
N PRO A 32 -13.56 -20.13 29.57
CA PRO A 32 -14.67 -19.77 28.71
C PRO A 32 -14.24 -19.30 27.33
N ILE A 33 -14.98 -19.69 26.28
CA ILE A 33 -14.71 -19.30 24.90
C ILE A 33 -15.68 -18.18 24.50
N ILE A 34 -15.12 -17.10 23.97
CA ILE A 34 -15.90 -15.97 23.45
C ILE A 34 -15.76 -15.86 21.93
N ASP A 35 -16.90 -15.60 21.28
CA ASP A 35 -17.00 -15.39 19.85
C ASP A 35 -17.15 -13.89 19.59
N VAL A 36 -16.07 -13.24 19.13
CA VAL A 36 -16.06 -11.81 18.82
C VAL A 36 -16.45 -11.59 17.37
N ARG A 37 -17.51 -10.82 17.16
CA ARG A 37 -17.95 -10.36 15.85
C ARG A 37 -17.54 -8.91 15.65
N SER A 38 -17.01 -8.60 14.48
CA SER A 38 -16.69 -7.22 14.10
C SER A 38 -17.32 -6.83 12.77
N THR A 39 -17.48 -5.53 12.57
CA THR A 39 -17.76 -4.94 11.27
C THR A 39 -16.77 -3.82 10.99
N LEU A 40 -16.38 -3.64 9.73
CA LEU A 40 -15.51 -2.56 9.27
C LEU A 40 -16.11 -1.95 8.00
N LYS A 41 -16.51 -0.68 8.06
CA LYS A 41 -17.26 0.00 7.01
C LYS A 41 -16.65 1.36 6.68
N PRO A 42 -16.24 1.59 5.43
CA PRO A 42 -15.81 2.91 5.01
C PRO A 42 -17.01 3.76 4.56
N ASN A 43 -16.92 5.08 4.74
CA ASN A 43 -17.93 6.02 4.24
C ASN A 43 -17.95 6.12 2.71
N LYS A 44 -16.83 5.78 2.06
CA LYS A 44 -16.69 5.72 0.60
C LYS A 44 -15.72 4.62 0.20
N LYS A 45 -15.88 4.10 -1.02
CA LYS A 45 -15.09 2.98 -1.54
C LYS A 45 -13.85 3.41 -2.32
N SER A 46 -13.74 4.70 -2.65
CA SER A 46 -12.62 5.25 -3.43
C SER A 46 -12.09 6.57 -2.86
N LEU A 47 -10.81 6.81 -3.12
CA LEU A 47 -10.07 8.04 -2.86
C LEU A 47 -9.72 8.70 -4.18
N LYS A 48 -10.02 9.99 -4.34
CA LYS A 48 -9.58 10.76 -5.50
C LYS A 48 -8.22 11.38 -5.24
N LEU A 49 -7.41 11.49 -6.29
CA LEU A 49 -6.13 12.19 -6.26
C LEU A 49 -6.27 13.72 -6.13
N ASP A 50 -7.47 14.27 -6.36
CA ASP A 50 -7.74 15.72 -6.30
C ASP A 50 -7.74 16.25 -4.86
N GLU A 51 -7.32 17.51 -4.68
CA GLU A 51 -7.07 18.11 -3.35
C GLU A 51 -8.27 18.13 -2.41
N ASN A 52 -9.49 18.16 -2.96
CA ASN A 52 -10.71 18.32 -2.17
C ASN A 52 -11.24 17.01 -1.56
N GLU A 53 -10.86 15.83 -2.07
CA GLU A 53 -11.48 14.54 -1.68
C GLU A 53 -10.46 13.44 -1.30
N ARG A 54 -9.33 13.83 -0.69
CA ARG A 54 -8.25 12.89 -0.29
C ARG A 54 -8.47 12.13 1.02
N SER A 55 -9.59 12.30 1.72
CA SER A 55 -9.83 11.66 3.03
C SER A 55 -10.98 10.67 3.01
N VAL A 56 -10.84 9.55 3.73
CA VAL A 56 -11.88 8.54 3.99
C VAL A 56 -12.11 8.50 5.50
N SER A 57 -13.35 8.25 5.92
CA SER A 57 -13.64 7.84 7.30
C SER A 57 -14.09 6.38 7.32
N ILE A 58 -13.70 5.68 8.37
CA ILE A 58 -14.13 4.31 8.65
C ILE A 58 -14.84 4.26 10.00
N ASP A 59 -15.89 3.45 10.04
CA ASP A 59 -16.59 3.05 11.24
C ASP A 59 -16.36 1.55 11.42
N PHE A 60 -16.12 1.13 12.66
CA PHE A 60 -16.06 -0.28 13.00
C PHE A 60 -16.72 -0.53 14.34
N CYS A 61 -17.31 -1.72 14.46
CA CYS A 61 -18.01 -2.14 15.66
C CYS A 61 -17.56 -3.52 16.07
N PHE A 62 -17.66 -3.78 17.37
CA PHE A 62 -17.40 -5.08 17.97
C PHE A 62 -18.61 -5.48 18.82
N SER A 63 -18.88 -6.78 18.83
CA SER A 63 -19.80 -7.42 19.78
C SER A 63 -19.23 -8.79 20.12
N PHE A 64 -19.63 -9.35 21.25
CA PHE A 64 -19.25 -10.71 21.59
C PHE A 64 -20.40 -11.49 22.21
N ASN A 65 -20.38 -12.79 21.98
CA ASN A 65 -21.21 -13.76 22.66
C ASN A 65 -20.33 -14.78 23.39
N GLU A 66 -20.87 -15.40 24.43
CA GLU A 66 -20.22 -16.46 25.19
C GLU A 66 -21.04 -17.74 25.06
N ARG A 67 -20.37 -18.88 24.84
CA ARG A 67 -21.07 -20.11 24.44
C ARG A 67 -21.84 -20.80 25.57
N SER A 68 -21.39 -20.70 26.82
CA SER A 68 -22.03 -21.36 27.95
C SER A 68 -23.01 -20.48 28.72
N ASN A 69 -23.12 -19.19 28.38
CA ASN A 69 -23.89 -18.16 29.11
C ASN A 69 -23.54 -18.07 30.61
N SER A 70 -22.35 -18.53 31.00
CA SER A 70 -21.84 -18.46 32.37
C SER A 70 -21.22 -17.11 32.69
N MET A 71 -20.75 -16.39 31.66
CA MET A 71 -20.04 -15.13 31.82
C MET A 71 -21.01 -13.95 31.91
N LYS A 72 -20.81 -13.08 32.92
CA LYS A 72 -21.58 -11.84 33.13
C LYS A 72 -20.72 -10.58 33.14
N GLU A 73 -19.42 -10.73 32.89
CA GLU A 73 -18.46 -9.63 32.97
C GLU A 73 -18.22 -9.00 31.60
N ASN A 74 -17.92 -7.70 31.61
CA ASN A 74 -17.49 -6.97 30.44
C ASN A 74 -16.05 -7.37 30.07
N ILE A 75 -15.81 -7.61 28.78
CA ILE A 75 -14.48 -7.87 28.26
C ILE A 75 -13.86 -6.58 27.74
N MET A 76 -12.54 -6.57 27.66
CA MET A 76 -11.79 -5.48 27.04
C MET A 76 -11.04 -6.05 25.85
N ILE A 77 -11.27 -5.48 24.68
CA ILE A 77 -10.60 -5.82 23.44
C ILE A 77 -9.58 -4.74 23.13
N ASN A 78 -8.33 -5.13 22.91
CA ASN A 78 -7.36 -4.27 22.27
C ASN A 78 -7.48 -4.45 20.76
N PHE A 79 -7.62 -3.36 20.01
CA PHE A 79 -7.67 -3.41 18.55
C PHE A 79 -6.56 -2.58 17.92
N ASN A 80 -6.15 -3.00 16.71
CA ASN A 80 -5.25 -2.24 15.85
C ASN A 80 -5.85 -2.08 14.46
N ILE A 81 -5.90 -0.85 13.97
CA ILE A 81 -6.16 -0.51 12.57
C ILE A 81 -4.83 -0.17 11.91
N THR A 82 -4.48 -0.90 10.86
CA THR A 82 -3.29 -0.65 10.04
C THR A 82 -3.70 -0.22 8.64
N LEU A 83 -3.16 0.91 8.20
CA LEU A 83 -3.34 1.45 6.85
C LEU A 83 -2.16 1.06 5.96
N ASP A 84 -2.44 0.53 4.77
CA ASP A 84 -1.45 0.21 3.73
C ASP A 84 -0.34 -0.76 4.23
N GLY A 85 -0.66 -1.61 5.21
CA GLY A 85 0.32 -2.39 5.98
C GLY A 85 1.04 -3.51 5.23
N MET A 86 0.51 -3.96 4.09
CA MET A 86 1.12 -5.01 3.27
C MET A 86 2.18 -4.47 2.30
N ARG A 87 2.38 -3.15 2.28
CA ARG A 87 3.17 -2.47 1.26
C ARG A 87 4.63 -2.30 1.66
N ARG A 88 5.55 -2.57 0.73
CA ARG A 88 6.97 -2.19 0.86
C ARG A 88 7.16 -0.78 0.28
N GLY A 89 7.60 0.17 1.10
CA GLY A 89 7.88 1.55 0.66
C GLY A 89 7.35 2.61 1.62
N ARG A 90 7.28 3.86 1.15
CA ARG A 90 6.71 4.96 1.93
C ARG A 90 5.20 4.80 2.03
N PRO A 91 4.59 5.06 3.21
CA PRO A 91 3.14 5.03 3.34
C PRO A 91 2.46 6.01 2.40
N ARG A 92 1.36 5.59 1.76
CA ARG A 92 0.55 6.46 0.91
C ARG A 92 -0.50 7.24 1.69
N VAL A 93 -0.90 6.72 2.84
CA VAL A 93 -1.96 7.28 3.68
C VAL A 93 -1.49 7.49 5.11
N SER A 94 -2.17 8.37 5.85
CA SER A 94 -1.93 8.59 7.27
C SER A 94 -3.22 8.98 7.98
N PHE A 95 -3.31 8.67 9.27
CA PHE A 95 -4.43 9.10 10.08
C PHE A 95 -4.46 10.63 10.21
N VAL A 96 -5.66 11.21 10.25
CA VAL A 96 -5.82 12.67 10.46
C VAL A 96 -5.47 13.05 11.89
N ARG A 97 -5.76 12.18 12.85
CA ARG A 97 -5.54 12.40 14.28
C ARG A 97 -4.07 12.32 14.70
N ASP A 98 -3.25 11.67 13.88
CA ASP A 98 -1.86 11.38 14.18
C ASP A 98 -1.08 11.37 12.85
N GLU A 99 -0.63 12.57 12.46
CA GLU A 99 0.04 12.77 11.18
C GLU A 99 1.28 11.88 11.10
N ASP A 100 1.57 11.37 9.90
CA ASP A 100 2.63 10.39 9.61
C ASP A 100 2.49 8.99 10.22
N HIS A 101 1.47 8.72 11.03
CA HIS A 101 1.19 7.38 11.55
C HIS A 101 0.21 6.60 10.66
N THR A 102 0.50 5.31 10.47
CA THR A 102 -0.32 4.35 9.70
C THR A 102 -1.03 3.34 10.59
N VAL A 103 -0.80 3.38 11.90
CA VAL A 103 -1.38 2.45 12.87
C VAL A 103 -2.16 3.23 13.92
N PHE A 104 -3.38 2.78 14.19
CA PHE A 104 -4.20 3.22 15.32
C PHE A 104 -4.47 2.03 16.21
N SER A 105 -4.03 2.11 17.46
CA SER A 105 -4.33 1.16 18.52
C SER A 105 -5.18 1.81 19.61
N ASP A 106 -6.17 1.09 20.14
CA ASP A 106 -6.92 1.47 21.34
C ASP A 106 -7.55 0.24 22.01
N ASP A 107 -8.16 0.47 23.17
CA ASP A 107 -8.96 -0.52 23.88
C ASP A 107 -10.46 -0.17 23.80
N ILE A 108 -11.31 -1.18 23.66
CA ILE A 108 -12.77 -1.03 23.70
C ILE A 108 -13.36 -2.03 24.72
N SER A 109 -14.20 -1.52 25.62
CA SER A 109 -14.95 -2.35 26.57
C SER A 109 -16.24 -2.83 25.92
N LEU A 110 -16.47 -4.14 25.94
CA LEU A 110 -17.68 -4.75 25.39
C LEU A 110 -18.54 -5.36 26.50
N GLU A 111 -19.84 -5.16 26.40
CA GLU A 111 -20.84 -5.86 27.22
C GLU A 111 -21.43 -7.04 26.45
N LEU A 112 -21.83 -8.09 27.16
CA LEU A 112 -22.34 -9.32 26.56
C LEU A 112 -23.52 -9.02 25.62
N SER A 113 -23.44 -9.53 24.39
CA SER A 113 -24.47 -9.38 23.36
C SER A 113 -24.82 -7.92 22.98
N LYS A 114 -23.98 -6.95 23.34
CA LYS A 114 -24.12 -5.55 22.90
C LYS A 114 -23.03 -5.20 21.89
N GLU A 115 -23.40 -4.34 20.96
CA GLU A 115 -22.50 -3.80 19.95
C GLU A 115 -21.96 -2.44 20.40
N GLU A 116 -20.64 -2.29 20.37
CA GLU A 116 -19.94 -1.04 20.64
C GLU A 116 -19.15 -0.63 19.40
N CYS A 117 -19.20 0.66 19.04
CA CYS A 117 -18.67 1.18 17.79
C CYS A 117 -17.71 2.34 17.99
N VAL A 118 -16.63 2.35 17.22
CA VAL A 118 -15.78 3.52 17.02
C VAL A 118 -16.13 4.11 15.64
N ARG A 119 -16.42 5.40 15.61
CA ARG A 119 -16.92 6.08 14.41
C ARG A 119 -15.99 7.22 13.98
N ASP A 120 -16.10 7.56 12.71
CA ASP A 120 -15.44 8.71 12.07
C ASP A 120 -13.90 8.69 12.19
N VAL A 121 -13.30 7.49 12.13
CA VAL A 121 -11.83 7.38 12.10
C VAL A 121 -11.34 7.79 10.72
N LYS A 122 -10.77 8.99 10.63
CA LYS A 122 -10.34 9.58 9.36
C LYS A 122 -8.87 9.31 9.05
N PHE A 123 -8.62 8.98 7.80
CA PHE A 123 -7.29 8.97 7.20
C PHE A 123 -7.31 9.64 5.83
N TYR A 124 -6.15 10.09 5.37
CA TYR A 124 -6.03 10.80 4.10
C TYR A 124 -4.86 10.28 3.27
N LEU A 125 -4.99 10.42 1.95
CA LEU A 125 -3.94 10.16 0.98
C LEU A 125 -2.93 11.31 1.02
N ARG A 126 -1.65 10.98 1.19
CA ARG A 126 -0.53 11.92 1.24
C ARG A 126 -0.43 12.72 -0.06
N LYS A 127 0.36 13.80 -0.06
CA LYS A 127 0.50 14.68 -1.23
C LYS A 127 1.18 13.95 -2.40
N GLN A 128 0.80 14.31 -3.63
CA GLN A 128 1.43 13.78 -4.83
C GLN A 128 2.95 14.03 -4.80
N GLY A 129 3.72 13.03 -5.22
CA GLY A 129 5.19 13.06 -5.19
C GLY A 129 5.83 12.49 -3.92
N GLN A 130 5.02 12.09 -2.92
CA GLN A 130 5.51 11.38 -1.72
C GLN A 130 5.44 9.85 -1.85
N TYR A 131 4.77 9.34 -2.88
CA TYR A 131 4.62 7.93 -3.21
C TYR A 131 4.49 7.75 -4.73
N ASP A 132 4.96 6.63 -5.24
CA ASP A 132 5.00 6.35 -6.68
C ASP A 132 3.71 5.65 -7.17
N ASP A 133 3.23 4.66 -6.41
CA ASP A 133 2.06 3.87 -6.80
C ASP A 133 0.74 4.56 -6.49
N LYS A 134 0.07 4.90 -7.58
CA LYS A 134 -1.26 5.51 -7.56
C LYS A 134 -2.36 4.51 -7.89
N LEU A 135 -2.04 3.30 -8.35
CA LEU A 135 -2.98 2.34 -8.91
C LEU A 135 -3.52 1.31 -7.91
N SER A 136 -2.67 0.81 -7.02
CA SER A 136 -3.10 -0.27 -6.11
C SER A 136 -4.10 0.25 -5.07
N PRO A 137 -5.11 -0.54 -4.67
CA PRO A 137 -5.99 -0.16 -3.57
C PRO A 137 -5.21 0.03 -2.26
N ILE A 138 -5.79 0.79 -1.35
CA ILE A 138 -5.31 0.98 0.03
C ILE A 138 -5.96 -0.09 0.90
N ASP A 139 -5.14 -0.99 1.44
CA ASP A 139 -5.61 -1.96 2.43
C ASP A 139 -5.84 -1.28 3.78
N VAL A 140 -7.02 -1.48 4.37
CA VAL A 140 -7.33 -1.09 5.74
C VAL A 140 -7.61 -2.35 6.53
N ARG A 141 -6.71 -2.67 7.46
CA ARG A 141 -6.77 -3.90 8.25
C ARG A 141 -7.09 -3.62 9.70
N LEU A 142 -8.22 -4.14 10.18
CA LEU A 142 -8.60 -4.19 11.59
C LEU A 142 -8.16 -5.54 12.16
N THR A 143 -7.49 -5.53 13.29
CA THR A 143 -7.11 -6.72 14.08
C THR A 143 -7.48 -6.50 15.52
N TRP A 144 -7.75 -7.56 16.27
CA TRP A 144 -8.12 -7.46 17.68
C TRP A 144 -7.63 -8.63 18.50
N ASP A 145 -7.50 -8.43 19.80
CA ASP A 145 -7.22 -9.46 20.79
C ASP A 145 -7.82 -9.10 22.15
N LEU A 146 -7.93 -10.07 23.05
CA LEU A 146 -8.29 -9.84 24.44
C LEU A 146 -7.17 -9.03 25.14
N SER A 147 -7.56 -7.96 25.83
CA SER A 147 -6.59 -7.12 26.55
C SER A 147 -5.98 -7.88 27.74
N SER A 148 -4.66 -8.07 27.70
CA SER A 148 -3.87 -8.73 28.76
C SER A 148 -3.84 -7.96 30.09
N ALA A 149 -4.19 -6.67 30.09
CA ALA A 149 -4.13 -5.80 31.26
C ALA A 149 -5.13 -6.20 32.35
N ARG A 150 -6.30 -6.75 31.97
CA ARG A 150 -7.27 -7.32 32.91
C ARG A 150 -6.89 -8.73 33.33
N SER A 151 -6.14 -9.48 32.52
CA SER A 151 -5.70 -10.85 32.83
C SER A 151 -4.91 -10.93 34.13
N ARG A 152 -3.99 -9.99 34.38
CA ARG A 152 -3.15 -10.01 35.59
C ARG A 152 -3.88 -9.72 36.90
N ARG A 153 -5.01 -8.99 36.86
CA ARG A 153 -5.87 -8.81 38.05
C ARG A 153 -6.94 -9.89 38.13
N ALA A 154 -7.49 -10.34 37.00
CA ALA A 154 -8.49 -11.39 36.92
C ALA A 154 -7.93 -12.78 37.27
N GLU A 155 -6.65 -13.06 37.02
CA GLU A 155 -5.98 -14.31 37.45
C GLU A 155 -6.00 -14.50 38.97
N SER A 156 -6.12 -13.41 39.74
CA SER A 156 -6.30 -13.49 41.20
C SER A 156 -7.76 -13.71 41.64
N ALA A 157 -8.73 -13.61 40.72
CA ALA A 157 -10.17 -13.62 40.99
C ALA A 157 -10.98 -14.66 40.19
N GLY A 158 -10.43 -15.27 39.12
CA GLY A 158 -11.15 -16.22 38.26
C GLY A 158 -10.41 -16.62 36.98
N LEU A 159 -11.05 -17.47 36.16
CA LEU A 159 -10.56 -17.86 34.85
C LEU A 159 -10.82 -16.74 33.84
N VAL A 160 -9.79 -16.39 33.06
CA VAL A 160 -9.92 -15.43 31.96
C VAL A 160 -10.46 -16.11 30.71
N PRO A 161 -11.40 -15.51 29.95
CA PRO A 161 -11.88 -16.11 28.71
C PRO A 161 -10.77 -16.17 27.65
N ILE A 162 -11.01 -16.94 26.59
CA ILE A 162 -10.19 -17.00 25.37
C ILE A 162 -11.05 -16.73 24.15
N LEU A 163 -10.44 -16.14 23.11
CA LEU A 163 -11.06 -16.06 21.79
C LEU A 163 -11.17 -17.46 21.18
N ASP A 164 -12.23 -17.70 20.40
CA ASP A 164 -12.25 -18.89 19.56
C ASP A 164 -11.14 -18.82 18.51
N SER A 165 -10.24 -19.80 18.54
CA SER A 165 -9.17 -19.98 17.56
C SER A 165 -9.66 -20.18 16.11
N LEU A 166 -10.91 -20.61 15.93
CA LEU A 166 -11.53 -20.81 14.61
C LEU A 166 -12.04 -19.50 14.01
N ASP A 167 -12.46 -18.56 14.86
CA ASP A 167 -12.92 -17.25 14.43
C ASP A 167 -11.72 -16.31 14.31
N GLY A 168 -11.31 -16.03 13.07
CA GLY A 168 -10.17 -15.17 12.79
C GLY A 168 -10.30 -13.80 13.48
N SER A 169 -9.20 -13.30 14.04
CA SER A 169 -9.17 -12.03 14.78
C SER A 169 -8.79 -10.81 13.91
N SER A 170 -9.20 -10.83 12.63
CA SER A 170 -8.90 -9.74 11.71
C SER A 170 -9.91 -9.59 10.57
N GLN A 171 -10.10 -8.35 10.13
CA GLN A 171 -10.85 -7.97 8.94
C GLN A 171 -10.01 -7.02 8.08
N THR A 172 -10.09 -7.18 6.75
CA THR A 172 -9.43 -6.27 5.82
C THR A 172 -10.43 -5.80 4.78
N ILE A 173 -10.45 -4.50 4.52
CA ILE A 173 -11.17 -3.89 3.40
C ILE A 173 -10.17 -3.16 2.49
N GLN A 174 -10.59 -2.94 1.25
CA GLN A 174 -9.79 -2.22 0.26
C GLN A 174 -10.50 -0.94 -0.15
N ILE A 175 -9.74 0.16 -0.19
CA ILE A 175 -10.21 1.44 -0.70
C ILE A 175 -9.48 1.73 -2.01
N GLU A 176 -10.25 1.84 -3.09
CA GLU A 176 -9.70 2.10 -4.41
C GLU A 176 -9.09 3.51 -4.49
N VAL A 177 -8.07 3.69 -5.31
CA VAL A 177 -7.57 5.01 -5.67
C VAL A 177 -8.09 5.31 -7.07
N GLU A 178 -8.98 6.30 -7.19
CA GLU A 178 -9.63 6.68 -8.43
C GLU A 178 -8.65 7.48 -9.32
N ASN A 179 -8.38 6.96 -10.51
CA ASN A 179 -7.30 7.44 -11.39
C ASN A 179 -7.75 7.77 -12.82
N ASN A 180 -8.96 8.29 -13.03
CA ASN A 180 -9.49 8.59 -14.37
C ASN A 180 -9.46 7.40 -15.37
N CYS A 181 -9.41 6.15 -14.90
CA CYS A 181 -9.29 4.95 -15.74
C CYS A 181 -10.63 4.41 -16.24
N GLY A 182 -11.66 5.26 -16.31
CA GLY A 182 -13.01 4.84 -16.68
C GLY A 182 -13.70 3.95 -15.62
N PRO A 183 -14.89 3.42 -15.95
CA PRO A 183 -15.75 2.71 -15.00
C PRO A 183 -15.29 1.28 -14.68
N ASP A 184 -14.42 0.68 -15.50
CA ASP A 184 -13.85 -0.65 -15.23
C ASP A 184 -12.65 -0.61 -14.27
N LEU A 185 -12.17 0.59 -13.92
CA LEU A 185 -10.99 0.84 -13.08
C LEU A 185 -9.69 0.21 -13.62
N ILE A 186 -9.66 -0.20 -14.90
CA ILE A 186 -8.48 -0.81 -15.53
C ILE A 186 -7.83 0.19 -16.47
N CYS A 187 -6.75 0.81 -16.01
CA CYS A 187 -5.99 1.80 -16.78
C CYS A 187 -5.27 1.15 -17.97
N LYS A 188 -5.70 1.47 -19.20
CA LYS A 188 -5.10 1.01 -20.46
C LYS A 188 -4.52 2.17 -21.24
N SER A 189 -3.32 2.60 -20.84
CA SER A 189 -2.59 3.65 -21.54
C SER A 189 -2.15 3.24 -22.95
N ASN A 190 -1.90 4.22 -23.81
CA ASN A 190 -1.36 4.04 -25.16
C ASN A 190 -0.23 5.03 -25.39
N LEU A 191 0.94 4.68 -24.84
CA LEU A 191 2.17 5.45 -24.95
C LEU A 191 2.77 5.28 -26.35
N GLN A 192 2.95 6.39 -27.05
CA GLN A 192 3.62 6.44 -28.34
C GLN A 192 4.75 7.45 -28.25
N SER A 193 5.94 7.03 -28.67
CA SER A 193 7.12 7.89 -28.70
C SER A 193 7.75 7.88 -30.08
N SER A 194 8.20 9.04 -30.53
CA SER A 194 9.04 9.19 -31.72
C SER A 194 10.32 9.92 -31.32
N ALA A 195 11.43 9.52 -31.93
CA ALA A 195 12.71 10.18 -31.75
C ALA A 195 13.23 10.66 -33.10
N GLU A 196 13.64 11.92 -33.17
CA GLU A 196 14.28 12.50 -34.34
C GLU A 196 15.72 12.88 -34.00
N PHE A 197 16.64 12.52 -34.89
CA PHE A 197 18.06 12.85 -34.70
C PHE A 197 18.30 14.34 -34.87
N GLN A 198 19.08 14.90 -33.94
CA GLN A 198 19.53 16.29 -33.94
C GLN A 198 21.06 16.33 -33.85
N MET A 199 21.66 17.29 -34.55
CA MET A 199 23.11 17.54 -34.51
C MET A 199 23.37 18.88 -33.85
N GLY A 200 24.28 18.91 -32.87
CA GLY A 200 24.74 20.16 -32.28
C GLY A 200 25.78 20.81 -33.20
N VAL A 201 25.45 21.97 -33.75
CA VAL A 201 26.35 22.77 -34.58
C VAL A 201 26.76 24.00 -33.79
N LYS A 202 28.06 24.32 -33.77
CA LYS A 202 28.54 25.54 -33.12
C LYS A 202 28.21 26.77 -33.99
N ASP A 203 27.61 27.77 -33.38
CA ASP A 203 27.48 29.10 -33.97
C ASP A 203 28.83 29.86 -33.95
N LEU A 204 28.84 31.07 -34.51
CA LEU A 204 30.04 31.92 -34.56
C LEU A 204 30.57 32.32 -33.18
N ASN A 205 29.73 32.23 -32.14
CA ASN A 205 30.09 32.53 -30.76
C ASN A 205 30.51 31.28 -29.96
N GLY A 206 30.52 30.09 -30.60
CA GLY A 206 30.88 28.82 -29.97
C GLY A 206 29.77 28.17 -29.13
N THR A 207 28.54 28.71 -29.17
CA THR A 207 27.35 28.10 -28.59
C THR A 207 26.77 27.03 -29.52
N PHE A 208 26.19 25.98 -28.94
CA PHE A 208 25.61 24.89 -29.73
C PHE A 208 24.15 25.18 -30.08
N GLU A 209 23.81 25.07 -31.36
CA GLU A 209 22.44 25.06 -31.86
C GLU A 209 22.07 23.67 -32.42
N TRP A 210 20.85 23.24 -32.13
CA TRP A 210 20.33 21.97 -32.63
C TRP A 210 19.81 22.10 -34.05
N THR A 211 20.30 21.26 -34.94
CA THR A 211 19.85 21.20 -36.33
C THR A 211 19.33 19.82 -36.67
N SER A 212 18.20 19.77 -37.37
CA SER A 212 17.64 18.51 -37.85
C SER A 212 18.60 17.89 -38.86
N SER A 213 18.89 16.60 -38.70
CA SER A 213 19.85 15.96 -39.62
C SER A 213 19.37 15.98 -41.07
N GLU A 214 20.24 16.39 -42.00
CA GLU A 214 19.95 16.34 -43.44
C GLU A 214 19.61 14.91 -43.88
N LYS A 215 18.39 14.72 -44.38
CA LYS A 215 17.91 13.45 -44.90
C LYS A 215 18.50 13.21 -46.29
N LYS A 216 19.66 12.56 -46.38
CA LYS A 216 20.18 12.11 -47.68
C LYS A 216 19.31 10.96 -48.22
N LEU A 217 18.57 11.23 -49.30
CA LEU A 217 17.73 10.24 -49.97
C LEU A 217 18.61 9.22 -50.70
N ASN A 218 18.77 8.05 -50.11
CA ASN A 218 19.54 6.98 -50.73
C ASN A 218 18.69 6.30 -51.82
N ARG A 219 18.92 6.58 -53.11
CA ARG A 219 18.07 6.05 -54.21
C ARG A 219 18.01 4.52 -54.29
N LYS A 220 18.92 3.78 -53.62
CA LYS A 220 18.95 2.31 -53.59
C LYS A 220 18.26 1.67 -52.39
N GLN A 221 18.02 2.43 -51.32
CA GLN A 221 17.32 1.97 -50.12
C GLN A 221 16.26 3.02 -49.82
N LYS A 222 14.96 2.70 -49.92
CA LYS A 222 13.83 3.58 -49.59
C LYS A 222 13.79 4.00 -48.09
N ARG A 223 14.93 4.34 -47.49
CA ARG A 223 15.12 4.81 -46.12
C ARG A 223 16.12 5.98 -46.15
N SER A 224 15.67 7.11 -45.63
CA SER A 224 16.54 8.24 -45.32
C SER A 224 17.48 7.81 -44.19
N LEU A 225 18.79 7.86 -44.41
CA LEU A 225 19.78 7.51 -43.40
C LEU A 225 20.53 8.77 -42.97
N THR A 226 20.48 9.09 -41.68
CA THR A 226 21.33 10.12 -41.07
C THR A 226 22.76 9.56 -40.95
N THR A 227 23.76 10.28 -41.44
CA THR A 227 25.16 9.84 -41.44
C THR A 227 26.02 10.71 -40.54
N PHE A 228 26.82 10.08 -39.67
CA PHE A 228 27.79 10.75 -38.81
C PHE A 228 29.21 10.59 -39.36
N THR A 229 30.01 11.65 -39.27
CA THR A 229 31.42 11.64 -39.67
C THR A 229 32.27 11.72 -38.40
N LEU A 230 32.91 10.62 -38.04
CA LEU A 230 33.79 10.55 -36.88
C LEU A 230 34.83 11.69 -36.91
N GLY A 231 34.90 12.46 -35.82
CA GLY A 231 35.82 13.59 -35.67
C GLY A 231 35.26 14.95 -36.12
N ARG A 232 34.03 15.03 -36.64
CA ARG A 232 33.39 16.29 -37.03
C ARG A 232 32.29 16.73 -36.07
N GLU A 233 31.38 15.84 -35.71
CA GLU A 233 30.27 16.17 -34.81
C GLU A 233 30.67 15.98 -33.34
N GLU A 234 30.55 17.03 -32.52
CA GLU A 234 30.86 16.99 -31.08
C GLU A 234 29.66 16.58 -30.22
N LEU A 235 28.44 16.97 -30.63
CA LEU A 235 27.20 16.68 -29.90
C LEU A 235 26.15 16.08 -30.84
N ILE A 236 25.49 15.03 -30.34
CA ILE A 236 24.37 14.35 -31.00
C ILE A 236 23.23 14.28 -30.00
N GLY A 237 22.03 14.61 -30.45
CA GLY A 237 20.82 14.66 -29.63
C GLY A 237 19.68 13.88 -30.27
N PHE A 238 18.67 13.62 -29.46
CA PHE A 238 17.39 13.08 -29.90
C PHE A 238 16.29 14.03 -29.46
N LEU A 239 15.54 14.56 -30.42
CA LEU A 239 14.27 15.18 -30.16
C LEU A 239 13.25 14.06 -29.91
N VAL A 240 12.89 13.86 -28.65
CA VAL A 240 11.92 12.83 -28.25
C VAL A 240 10.56 13.47 -28.04
N THR A 241 9.58 13.04 -28.83
CA THR A 241 8.17 13.40 -28.67
C THR A 241 7.43 12.19 -28.14
N SER A 242 6.79 12.33 -26.98
CA SER A 242 5.98 11.27 -26.35
C SER A 242 4.54 11.74 -26.18
N ARG A 243 3.59 10.85 -26.43
CA ARG A 243 2.15 11.10 -26.29
C ARG A 243 1.47 9.90 -25.65
N ASN A 244 0.47 10.16 -24.81
CA ASN A 244 -0.47 9.16 -24.32
C ASN A 244 -1.85 9.49 -24.88
N ASN A 245 -2.50 8.57 -25.60
CA ASN A 245 -3.81 8.81 -26.23
C ASN A 245 -4.96 8.03 -25.60
N LYS A 246 -4.76 7.49 -24.40
CA LYS A 246 -5.76 6.76 -23.62
C LYS A 246 -5.60 7.14 -22.14
N ASP A 247 -6.03 6.28 -21.23
CA ASP A 247 -5.97 6.44 -19.78
C ASP A 247 -4.57 6.80 -19.28
N ASP A 248 -4.52 7.52 -18.16
CA ASP A 248 -3.29 8.02 -17.55
C ASP A 248 -2.25 6.90 -17.34
N ALA A 249 -0.99 7.23 -17.65
CA ALA A 249 0.14 6.33 -17.49
C ALA A 249 0.93 6.75 -16.24
N HIS A 250 0.72 6.04 -15.13
CA HIS A 250 1.46 6.29 -13.90
C HIS A 250 2.87 5.69 -13.97
N GLU A 251 3.84 6.41 -13.39
CA GLU A 251 5.27 6.06 -13.45
C GLU A 251 5.81 5.89 -14.89
N ALA A 252 5.20 6.57 -15.86
CA ALA A 252 5.64 6.56 -17.24
C ALA A 252 7.11 6.98 -17.33
N SER A 253 7.90 6.16 -18.01
CA SER A 253 9.32 6.41 -18.22
C SER A 253 9.73 5.90 -19.58
N PHE A 254 10.75 6.53 -20.16
CA PHE A 254 11.39 6.02 -21.36
C PHE A 254 12.89 5.85 -21.11
N THR A 255 13.49 4.87 -21.77
CA THR A 255 14.92 4.56 -21.63
C THR A 255 15.60 4.74 -22.97
N VAL A 256 16.64 5.56 -23.01
CA VAL A 256 17.50 5.75 -24.19
C VAL A 256 18.77 4.96 -23.97
N ARG A 257 19.05 4.00 -24.86
CA ARG A 257 20.29 3.21 -24.87
C ARG A 257 21.22 3.72 -25.97
N TYR A 258 22.49 3.89 -25.66
CA TYR A 258 23.50 4.43 -26.57
C TYR A 258 24.77 3.55 -26.60
N PRO A 259 25.57 3.60 -27.68
CA PRO A 259 26.80 2.82 -27.80
C PRO A 259 27.86 3.19 -26.76
N LYS A 260 28.80 2.28 -26.49
CA LYS A 260 29.90 2.46 -25.51
C LYS A 260 30.82 3.64 -25.75
N HIS A 261 30.85 4.17 -26.97
CA HIS A 261 31.68 5.30 -27.37
C HIS A 261 30.95 6.65 -27.33
N VAL A 262 29.67 6.64 -26.93
CA VAL A 262 28.86 7.84 -26.74
C VAL A 262 28.72 8.07 -25.24
N LEU A 263 28.90 9.32 -24.81
CA LEU A 263 28.70 9.73 -23.43
C LEU A 263 27.46 10.60 -23.32
N TYR A 264 26.65 10.34 -22.29
CA TYR A 264 25.53 11.21 -21.98
C TYR A 264 26.03 12.58 -21.53
N HIS A 265 25.64 13.63 -22.25
CA HIS A 265 25.98 15.00 -21.92
C HIS A 265 24.92 15.67 -21.04
N GLY A 266 23.64 15.51 -21.38
CA GLY A 266 22.53 16.14 -20.66
C GLY A 266 21.20 16.04 -21.43
N TYR A 267 20.19 16.76 -20.95
CA TYR A 267 18.92 16.92 -21.65
C TYR A 267 18.50 18.40 -21.62
N GLU A 268 17.73 18.78 -22.62
CA GLU A 268 17.17 20.13 -22.76
C GLU A 268 15.65 20.02 -22.85
N LYS A 269 14.95 20.95 -22.21
CA LYS A 269 13.49 21.05 -22.29
C LYS A 269 13.15 22.02 -23.41
N ILE A 270 12.33 21.57 -24.36
CA ILE A 270 11.93 22.40 -25.51
C ILE A 270 10.67 23.21 -25.20
N ASP A 271 9.78 22.66 -24.36
CA ASP A 271 8.56 23.35 -23.90
C ASP A 271 8.50 23.21 -22.37
N GLU A 272 8.90 24.24 -21.64
CA GLU A 272 8.98 24.18 -20.17
C GLU A 272 7.60 23.96 -19.51
N ASP A 273 6.53 24.46 -20.14
CA ASP A 273 5.16 24.36 -19.62
C ASP A 273 4.58 22.95 -19.80
N ARG A 274 5.02 22.22 -20.83
CA ARG A 274 4.53 20.85 -21.13
C ARG A 274 5.50 19.74 -20.71
N THR A 275 6.73 20.07 -20.32
CA THR A 275 7.79 19.07 -20.13
C THR A 275 8.39 19.11 -18.72
N ASN A 276 7.78 18.35 -17.79
CA ASN A 276 8.35 18.13 -16.46
C ASN A 276 9.09 16.80 -16.39
N VAL A 277 10.31 16.81 -16.91
CA VAL A 277 11.12 15.62 -17.12
C VAL A 277 12.40 15.64 -16.28
N LYS A 278 12.76 14.49 -15.69
CA LYS A 278 14.04 14.25 -15.00
C LYS A 278 14.75 13.03 -15.59
N CYS A 279 16.01 13.21 -15.99
CA CYS A 279 16.85 12.15 -16.51
C CYS A 279 17.82 11.61 -15.45
N PHE A 280 17.97 10.29 -15.39
CA PHE A 280 18.93 9.60 -14.51
C PHE A 280 19.76 8.60 -15.32
N LYS A 281 21.06 8.54 -15.06
CA LYS A 281 21.94 7.53 -15.66
C LYS A 281 21.72 6.18 -14.95
N GLU A 282 21.46 5.12 -15.69
CA GLU A 282 21.39 3.77 -15.12
C GLU A 282 22.81 3.23 -14.87
N GLN A 283 23.02 2.59 -13.71
CA GLN A 283 24.36 2.18 -13.25
C GLN A 283 24.97 1.01 -14.02
N SER A 284 24.22 0.27 -14.84
CA SER A 284 24.66 -1.01 -15.41
C SER A 284 24.60 -1.14 -16.93
N ASP A 285 24.08 -0.16 -17.66
CA ASP A 285 24.06 -0.13 -19.11
C ASP A 285 24.25 1.31 -19.57
N ASN A 286 24.82 1.54 -20.76
CA ASN A 286 24.88 2.87 -21.39
C ASN A 286 23.45 3.32 -21.74
N ALA A 287 22.71 3.71 -20.71
CA ALA A 287 21.29 3.92 -20.72
C ALA A 287 20.97 5.13 -19.82
N ILE A 288 20.06 5.97 -20.29
CA ILE A 288 19.45 7.03 -19.50
C ILE A 288 17.98 6.70 -19.38
N ARG A 289 17.48 6.70 -18.16
CA ARG A 289 16.06 6.58 -17.88
C ARG A 289 15.49 7.96 -17.58
N ASN A 290 14.35 8.23 -18.19
CA ASN A 290 13.58 9.45 -18.02
C ASN A 290 12.36 9.17 -17.14
N ARG A 291 12.02 10.09 -16.23
CA ARG A 291 10.80 10.07 -15.41
C ARG A 291 10.15 11.44 -15.39
#